data_AF-A0A151QL10-F1
#
_entry.id   AF-A0A151QL10-F1
#
_cell.length_a   1.000
_cell.length_b   1.000
_cell.length_c   1.000
_cell.angle_alpha   90.00
_cell.angle_beta   90.00
_cell.angle_gamma   90.00
#
_symmetry.space_group_name_H-M   'P 1'
#
loop_
_entity.id
_entity.type
_entity.pdbx_description
1 polymer ?
#
loop_
_entity_poly.entity_id
_entity_poly.type
_entity_poly.pdbx_seq_one_letter_code
_entity_poly.pdbx_strand_id
1 'polypeptide(L)' 'LIHLLSEFHGHAGEDPHKHLKEFHIVCSTMKPPDVQEDIYLKAFPHSLEGVAKDWLYYLAPGPSLVGII' A
#
# COMPACT_ATOMS: atom_id res chain seq x y z
N LEU A 1 6.12 14.48 -0.35
CA LEU A 1 6.57 13.15 0.14
C LEU A 1 5.62 12.04 -0.32
N ILE A 2 4.30 12.21 -0.15
CA ILE A 2 3.29 11.23 -0.59
C ILE A 2 3.37 10.94 -2.11
N HIS A 3 3.68 11.95 -2.93
CA HIS A 3 3.88 11.79 -4.38
C HIS A 3 5.06 10.89 -4.81
N LEU A 4 5.90 10.44 -3.87
CA LEU A 4 7.01 9.52 -4.16
C LEU A 4 6.65 8.06 -3.89
N LEU A 5 5.52 7.80 -3.24
CA LEU A 5 5.06 6.44 -3.02
C LEU A 5 4.70 5.81 -4.37
N SER A 6 5.13 4.56 -4.58
CA SER A 6 4.60 3.77 -5.69
C SER A 6 3.08 3.64 -5.50
N GLU A 7 2.33 3.74 -6.59
CA GLU A 7 0.88 3.55 -6.59
C GLU A 7 0.55 2.14 -7.08
N PHE A 8 -0.39 1.48 -6.41
CA PHE A 8 -0.90 0.17 -6.77
C PHE A 8 -2.41 0.22 -6.91
N HIS A 9 -2.91 -0.06 -8.10
CA HIS A 9 -4.33 0.03 -8.42
C HIS A 9 -5.07 -1.29 -8.19
N GLY A 10 -4.35 -2.41 -8.16
CA GLY A 10 -4.92 -3.75 -8.10
C GLY A 10 -5.33 -4.30 -9.47
N HIS A 11 -4.71 -3.82 -10.55
CA HIS A 11 -4.97 -4.33 -11.90
C HIS A 11 -4.26 -5.66 -12.15
N ALA A 12 -4.81 -6.52 -13.03
CA ALA A 12 -4.27 -7.84 -13.34
C ALA A 12 -2.83 -7.86 -13.93
N GLY A 13 -2.33 -6.71 -14.40
CA GLY A 13 -0.96 -6.56 -14.89
C GLY A 13 0.03 -5.97 -13.88
N GLU A 14 -0.44 -5.56 -12.70
CA GLU A 14 0.41 -5.06 -11.63
C GLU A 14 0.91 -6.23 -10.77
N ASP A 15 2.19 -6.19 -10.39
CA ASP A 15 2.78 -7.20 -9.50
C ASP A 15 2.79 -6.68 -8.05
N PRO A 16 2.01 -7.30 -7.14
CA PRO A 16 1.97 -6.87 -5.74
C PRO A 16 3.32 -7.05 -5.02
N HIS A 17 4.15 -8.02 -5.40
CA HIS A 17 5.47 -8.20 -4.79
C HIS A 17 6.43 -7.10 -5.22
N LYS A 18 6.38 -6.71 -6.49
CA LYS A 18 7.14 -5.57 -7.01
C LYS A 18 6.74 -4.29 -6.27
N HIS A 19 5.43 -4.04 -6.12
CA HIS A 19 4.92 -2.89 -5.39
C HIS A 19 5.44 -2.83 -3.95
N LEU A 20 5.34 -3.93 -3.19
CA LEU A 20 5.82 -3.97 -1.81
C LEU A 20 7.32 -3.68 -1.70
N LYS A 21 8.12 -4.18 -2.66
CA LYS A 21 9.56 -3.93 -2.69
C LYS A 21 9.87 -2.46 -2.98
N GLU A 22 9.20 -1.87 -3.96
CA GLU A 22 9.36 -0.45 -4.32
C GLU A 22 8.90 0.47 -3.18
N PHE A 23 7.74 0.17 -2.58
CA PHE A 23 7.22 0.87 -1.42
C PHE A 23 8.21 0.85 -0.24
N HIS A 24 8.79 -0.31 0.07
CA HIS A 24 9.78 -0.44 1.14
C HIS A 24 11.05 0.38 0.86
N ILE A 25 11.55 0.38 -0.38
CA ILE A 25 12.72 1.18 -0.77
C ILE A 25 12.44 2.68 -0.59
N VAL A 26 11.31 3.17 -1.08
CA VAL A 26 10.91 4.58 -0.91
C VAL A 26 10.77 4.93 0.58
N CYS A 27 10.09 4.09 1.35
CA CYS A 27 9.88 4.33 2.77
C CYS A 27 11.19 4.33 3.57
N SER A 28 12.09 3.39 3.31
CA SER A 28 13.39 3.28 3.98
C SER A 28 14.34 4.41 3.65
N THR A 29 14.35 4.90 2.41
CA THR A 29 15.18 6.06 2.02
C THR A 29 14.69 7.37 2.64
N MET A 30 13.42 7.45 3.00
CA MET A 30 12.80 8.65 3.61
C MET A 30 12.68 8.56 5.13
N LYS A 31 13.12 7.45 5.74
CA LYS A 31 13.05 7.18 7.17
C LYS A 31 14.08 8.02 7.95
N PRO A 32 13.66 8.88 8.88
CA PRO A 32 14.58 9.49 9.83
C PRO A 32 15.14 8.43 10.80
N PRO A 33 16.38 8.59 11.31
CA PRO A 33 17.04 7.58 12.16
C PRO A 33 16.25 7.12 13.39
N ASP A 34 15.37 7.97 13.90
CA ASP A 34 14.66 7.78 15.18
C ASP A 34 13.16 7.44 15.01
N VAL A 35 12.74 7.08 13.80
CA VAL A 35 11.34 6.73 13.50
C VAL A 35 11.20 5.21 13.43
N GLN A 36 10.14 4.67 14.02
CA GLN A 36 9.85 3.24 13.94
C GLN A 36 9.21 2.86 12.60
N GLU A 37 9.32 1.59 12.21
CA GLU A 37 8.78 1.10 10.93
C GLU A 37 7.24 1.11 10.87
N ASP A 38 6.57 1.34 12.00
CA ASP A 38 5.12 1.50 12.07
C ASP A 38 4.62 2.68 11.21
N ILE A 39 5.49 3.66 10.93
CA ILE A 39 5.20 4.76 10.00
C ILE A 39 4.90 4.24 8.58
N TYR A 40 5.52 3.13 8.17
CA TYR A 40 5.29 2.52 6.86
C TYR A 40 3.90 1.90 6.78
N LEU A 41 3.45 1.27 7.87
CA LEU A 41 2.10 0.73 7.97
C LEU A 41 1.05 1.86 7.86
N LYS A 42 1.33 3.02 8.45
CA LYS A 42 0.48 4.21 8.34
C LYS A 42 0.53 4.86 6.95
N ALA A 43 1.65 4.71 6.24
CA ALA A 43 1.81 5.22 4.88
C ALA A 43 1.22 4.28 3.81
N PHE A 44 1.17 2.98 4.07
CA PHE A 44 0.75 1.96 3.10
C PHE A 44 -0.62 2.24 2.44
N PRO A 45 -1.67 2.68 3.16
CA PRO A 45 -2.95 3.04 2.53
C PRO A 45 -2.84 4.13 1.46
N HIS A 46 -1.83 5.01 1.56
CA HIS A 46 -1.59 6.07 0.58
C HIS A 46 -0.88 5.57 -0.69
N SER A 47 -0.39 4.34 -0.68
CA SER A 47 0.19 3.68 -1.86
C SER A 47 -0.85 2.92 -2.68
N LEU A 48 -2.11 2.85 -2.20
CA LEU A 48 -3.18 2.13 -2.87
C LEU A 48 -4.11 3.12 -3.58
N GLU A 49 -4.48 2.77 -4.79
CA GLU A 49 -5.49 3.48 -5.59
C GLU A 49 -6.50 2.49 -6.18
N GLY A 50 -7.57 3.03 -6.77
CA GLY A 50 -8.59 2.23 -7.46
C GLY A 50 -9.14 1.06 -6.62
N VAL A 51 -9.21 -0.12 -7.23
CA VAL A 51 -9.82 -1.31 -6.61
C VAL A 51 -9.03 -1.83 -5.40
N ALA A 52 -7.71 -1.59 -5.33
CA ALA A 52 -6.91 -1.94 -4.18
C ALA A 52 -7.22 -1.04 -2.96
N LYS A 53 -7.45 0.25 -3.19
CA LYS A 53 -7.87 1.19 -2.15
C LYS A 53 -9.28 0.88 -1.66
N ASP A 54 -10.19 0.61 -2.59
CA ASP A 54 -11.55 0.18 -2.29
C ASP A 54 -11.54 -1.10 -1.44
N TRP A 55 -10.75 -2.12 -1.82
CA TRP A 55 -10.57 -3.34 -1.03
C TRP A 55 -10.16 -3.05 0.41
N LEU A 56 -9.18 -2.16 0.62
CA LEU A 56 -8.73 -1.79 1.96
C LEU A 56 -9.87 -1.16 2.79
N TYR A 57 -10.69 -0.30 2.19
CA TYR A 57 -11.84 0.32 2.87
C TYR A 57 -12.99 -0.67 3.11
N TYR A 58 -13.22 -1.62 2.21
CA TYR A 58 -14.21 -2.69 2.38
C TYR A 58 -13.79 -3.76 3.40
N LEU A 59 -12.50 -3.88 3.71
CA LEU A 59 -11.98 -4.75 4.78
C LEU A 59 -12.19 -4.20 6.20
N ALA A 60 -12.45 -2.90 6.36
CA ALA A 60 -12.96 -2.37 7.62
C ALA A 60 -14.35 -3.01 7.87
N PRO A 61 -14.68 -3.48 9.08
CA PRO A 61 -15.70 -4.49 9.32
C PRO A 61 -17.06 -4.16 8.64
N GLY A 62 -17.28 -4.80 7.49
CA GLY A 62 -18.44 -4.72 6.59
C GLY A 62 -18.30 -5.84 5.53
N PRO A 63 -19.40 -6.44 5.03
CA PRO A 63 -19.46 -7.88 4.81
C PRO A 63 -18.62 -8.36 3.62
N SER A 64 -17.67 -9.24 3.96
CA SER A 64 -17.09 -10.34 3.18
C SER A 64 -17.51 -10.43 1.71
N LEU A 65 -16.58 -10.12 0.81
CA LEU A 65 -16.58 -10.67 -0.54
C LEU A 65 -15.25 -11.38 -0.80
N VAL A 66 -15.29 -12.67 -0.52
CA VAL A 66 -14.45 -13.71 -1.11
C VAL A 66 -14.41 -13.50 -2.63
N GLY A 67 -13.23 -13.23 -3.20
CA GLY A 67 -13.02 -13.38 -4.65
C GLY A 67 -12.25 -12.27 -5.38
N ILE A 68 -11.11 -11.79 -4.87
CA ILE A 68 -10.15 -11.01 -5.69
C ILE A 68 -8.74 -11.59 -5.50
N ILE A 69 -8.58 -12.84 -5.92
CA ILE A 69 -7.30 -13.46 -6.34
C ILE A 69 -7.55 -14.21 -7.63
#